data_AF-A0A0D3DU17-F1
#
_entry.id   AF-A0A0D3DU17-F1
#
_cell.length_a   1.000
_cell.length_b   1.000
_cell.length_c   1.000
_cell.angle_alpha   90.00
_cell.angle_beta   90.00
_cell.angle_gamma   90.00
#
_symmetry.space_group_name_H-M   'P 1'
#
loop_
_entity.id
_entity.type
_entity.pdbx_description
1 polymer ?
#
loop_
_entity_poly.entity_id
_entity_poly.type
_entity_poly.pdbx_seq_one_letter_code
_entity_poly.pdbx_strand_id
1 'polypeptide(L)'
;MGFWRKREKKGKAMVSSNSSVGSLDAPLLPWNARLKIAKEIPIAVAYLHTAFPRIIIHRDIKATNVFLDKNGTAKLSDLSSAITLPEGKSWIEEPVVGTFGYTDPAYFSTGILRAYSDVFSYGIFMYEIHFPASC
;
A
#
# COMPACT_ATOMS: atom_id res chain seq x y z
N MET A 1 52.01 16.18 34.63
CA MET A 1 51.01 17.22 34.29
C MET A 1 49.97 16.64 33.33
N GLY A 2 48.67 16.69 33.68
CA GLY A 2 47.46 16.31 32.88
C GLY A 2 47.16 14.80 32.84
N PHE A 3 46.18 14.17 33.52
CA PHE A 3 44.78 14.46 33.95
C PHE A 3 43.69 14.26 32.86
N TRP A 4 43.09 13.04 32.87
CA TRP A 4 41.79 12.50 32.38
C TRP A 4 40.85 13.30 31.44
N ARG A 5 40.28 12.64 30.40
CA ARG A 5 38.82 12.28 30.33
C ARG A 5 38.43 11.32 29.18
N LYS A 6 37.59 10.35 29.53
CA LYS A 6 36.91 9.33 28.72
C LYS A 6 35.73 9.89 27.90
N ARG A 7 35.45 9.32 26.72
CA ARG A 7 34.07 9.11 26.24
C ARG A 7 33.98 8.00 25.17
N GLU A 8 33.59 6.80 25.62
CA GLU A 8 32.82 5.85 24.81
C GLU A 8 31.41 6.41 24.57
N LYS A 9 30.78 6.07 23.43
CA LYS A 9 29.36 5.67 23.36
C LYS A 9 28.99 5.05 22.00
N LYS A 10 28.96 3.71 22.02
CA LYS A 10 27.93 2.79 21.50
C LYS A 10 27.40 2.99 20.08
N GLY A 11 27.80 2.08 19.19
CA GLY A 11 26.94 1.65 18.08
C GLY A 11 25.60 1.13 18.62
N LYS A 12 24.50 1.54 17.99
CA LYS A 12 23.19 0.93 18.19
C LYS A 12 23.01 -0.16 17.14
N ALA A 13 23.20 -1.40 17.56
CA ALA A 13 22.48 -2.53 17.00
C ALA A 13 21.15 -2.68 17.75
N MET A 14 20.09 -3.05 17.03
CA MET A 14 18.83 -3.70 17.49
C MET A 14 17.96 -3.86 16.22
N VAL A 15 17.49 -5.03 15.78
CA VAL A 15 17.48 -6.41 16.30
C VAL A 15 17.49 -7.35 15.08
N SER A 16 18.21 -8.47 15.19
CA SER A 16 17.93 -9.70 14.43
C SER A 16 17.41 -10.74 15.41
N SER A 17 16.25 -11.32 15.13
CA SER A 17 15.85 -12.62 15.67
C SER A 17 14.96 -13.33 14.65
N ASN A 18 15.51 -14.33 13.97
CA ASN A 18 14.75 -15.37 13.31
C ASN A 18 14.21 -16.34 14.38
N SER A 19 12.89 -16.42 14.54
CA SER A 19 12.12 -17.66 14.78
C SER A 19 10.67 -17.31 15.11
N SER A 20 9.76 -17.83 14.28
CA SER A 20 8.32 -18.00 14.47
C SER A 20 7.74 -17.72 15.87
N VAL A 21 7.10 -16.57 16.03
CA VAL A 21 5.76 -16.35 16.63
C VAL A 21 5.40 -14.91 16.25
N GLY A 22 4.23 -14.70 15.64
CA GLY A 22 3.73 -13.36 15.34
C GLY A 22 3.58 -12.55 16.64
N SER A 23 4.48 -11.60 16.85
CA SER A 23 4.34 -10.58 17.90
C SER A 23 3.32 -9.54 17.41
N LEU A 24 2.23 -9.39 18.18
CA LEU A 24 1.12 -8.47 17.91
C LEU A 24 1.44 -7.00 18.21
N ASP A 25 2.70 -6.67 18.54
CA ASP A 25 3.12 -5.32 18.93
C ASP A 25 4.16 -4.74 17.96
N ALA A 26 3.89 -4.85 16.65
CA ALA A 26 4.66 -4.08 15.68
C ALA A 26 4.44 -2.57 15.97
N PRO A 27 5.49 -1.76 16.18
CA PRO A 27 5.33 -0.33 16.41
C PRO A 27 4.55 0.30 15.26
N LEU A 28 3.44 0.97 15.58
CA LEU A 28 2.65 1.71 14.59
C LEU A 28 3.57 2.67 13.81
N LEU A 29 3.41 2.70 12.49
CA LEU A 29 4.18 3.58 11.63
C LEU A 29 3.97 5.05 12.07
N PRO A 30 5.04 5.84 12.22
CA PRO A 30 4.92 7.26 12.51
C PRO A 30 4.01 7.96 11.50
N TRP A 31 3.25 8.96 11.95
CA TRP A 31 2.31 9.68 11.09
C TRP A 31 2.95 10.22 9.80
N ASN A 32 4.18 10.74 9.87
CA ASN A 32 4.91 11.23 8.71
C ASN A 32 5.21 10.13 7.68
N ALA A 33 5.48 8.90 8.14
CA ALA A 33 5.68 7.76 7.24
C ALA A 33 4.36 7.37 6.55
N ARG A 34 3.25 7.38 7.29
CA ARG A 34 1.91 7.13 6.74
C ARG A 34 1.51 8.18 5.71
N LEU A 35 1.79 9.45 5.96
CA LEU A 35 1.59 10.52 4.98
C LEU A 35 2.43 10.35 3.72
N LYS A 36 3.68 9.88 3.85
CA LYS A 36 4.53 9.57 2.70
C LYS A 36 3.91 8.44 1.87
N ILE A 37 3.49 7.35 2.51
CA ILE A 37 2.80 6.23 1.86
C ILE A 37 1.53 6.71 1.14
N ALA A 38 0.69 7.50 1.82
CA ALA A 38 -0.53 8.06 1.25
C ALA A 38 -0.26 8.91 0.00
N LYS A 39 0.90 9.56 -0.11
CA LYS A 39 1.29 10.34 -1.29
C LYS A 39 1.86 9.49 -2.42
N GLU A 40 2.60 8.43 -2.11
CA GLU A 40 3.32 7.63 -3.11
C GLU A 40 2.43 6.59 -3.80
N ILE A 41 1.50 5.96 -3.08
CA ILE A 41 0.58 4.96 -3.65
C ILE A 41 -0.32 5.51 -4.77
N PRO A 42 -0.99 6.68 -4.66
CA PRO A 42 -1.83 7.17 -5.75
C PRO A 42 -1.01 7.52 -7.00
N ILE A 43 0.29 7.82 -6.87
CA ILE A 43 1.18 8.01 -8.02
C ILE A 43 1.36 6.69 -8.77
N ALA A 44 1.56 5.59 -8.04
CA ALA A 44 1.65 4.25 -8.64
C ALA A 44 0.32 3.85 -9.33
N VAL A 45 -0.83 4.14 -8.71
CA VAL A 45 -2.15 3.90 -9.31
C VAL A 45 -2.35 4.73 -10.57
N ALA A 46 -2.04 6.04 -10.51
CA ALA A 46 -2.12 6.93 -11.66
C ALA A 46 -1.21 6.47 -12.81
N TYR A 47 -0.03 5.94 -12.49
CA TYR A 47 0.87 5.36 -13.49
C TYR A 47 0.23 4.17 -14.21
N LEU A 48 -0.42 3.25 -13.49
CA LEU A 48 -1.16 2.14 -14.11
C LEU A 48 -2.29 2.61 -15.04
N HIS A 49 -2.96 3.70 -14.66
CA HIS A 49 -4.10 4.22 -15.41
C HIS A 49 -3.72 5.05 -16.64
N THR A 50 -2.55 5.69 -16.65
CA THR A 50 -2.23 6.75 -17.62
C THR A 50 -0.93 6.54 -18.41
N ALA A 51 0.00 5.72 -17.92
CA ALA A 51 1.30 5.57 -18.58
C ALA A 51 1.27 4.65 -19.82
N PHE A 52 0.16 3.95 -20.04
CA PHE A 52 0.01 2.96 -21.11
C PHE A 52 -1.16 3.33 -22.04
N PRO A 53 -1.13 2.91 -23.33
CA PRO A 53 -2.25 3.14 -24.26
C PRO A 53 -3.58 2.50 -23.81
N ARG A 54 -3.50 1.46 -22.98
CA ARG A 54 -4.63 0.79 -22.37
C ARG A 54 -4.54 0.94 -20.86
N ILE A 55 -5.68 1.25 -20.24
CA ILE A 55 -5.80 1.45 -18.79
C ILE A 55 -5.61 0.11 -18.09
N ILE A 56 -4.67 0.03 -17.14
CA ILE A 56 -4.49 -1.13 -16.27
C ILE A 56 -5.19 -0.85 -14.94
N ILE A 57 -6.15 -1.67 -14.55
CA ILE A 57 -6.88 -1.56 -13.27
C ILE A 57 -6.32 -2.61 -12.30
N HIS A 58 -5.91 -2.18 -11.11
CA HIS A 58 -5.25 -3.03 -10.11
C HIS A 58 -6.22 -4.00 -9.41
N ARG A 59 -7.42 -3.54 -9.04
CA ARG A 59 -8.52 -4.28 -8.38
C ARG A 59 -8.28 -4.75 -6.94
N ASP A 60 -7.03 -4.80 -6.47
CA ASP A 60 -6.72 -5.24 -5.10
C ASP A 60 -5.79 -4.27 -4.32
N ILE A 61 -6.18 -3.00 -4.23
CA ILE A 61 -5.43 -1.99 -3.45
C ILE A 61 -5.82 -2.11 -1.96
N LYS A 62 -4.85 -2.52 -1.13
CA LYS A 62 -4.98 -2.68 0.33
C LYS A 62 -3.60 -2.59 1.00
N ALA A 63 -3.56 -2.39 2.33
CA ALA A 63 -2.28 -2.22 3.02
C ALA A 63 -1.33 -3.42 2.90
N THR A 64 -1.86 -4.66 2.83
CA THR A 64 -1.03 -5.86 2.67
C THR A 64 -0.29 -5.93 1.34
N ASN A 65 -0.76 -5.18 0.33
CA ASN A 65 -0.19 -5.13 -1.01
C ASN A 65 0.71 -3.89 -1.19
N VAL A 66 1.03 -3.18 -0.11
CA VAL A 66 1.94 -2.05 -0.09
C VAL A 66 3.20 -2.41 0.69
N PHE A 67 4.34 -2.43 0.01
CA PHE A 67 5.63 -2.70 0.62
C PHE A 67 6.42 -1.41 0.86
N LEU A 68 7.23 -1.41 1.90
CA LEU A 68 8.21 -0.36 2.18
C LEU A 68 9.61 -0.86 1.86
N ASP A 69 10.38 -0.08 1.09
CA ASP A 69 11.80 -0.35 0.91
C ASP A 69 12.65 0.14 2.09
N LYS A 70 13.97 -0.08 2.02
CA LYS A 70 14.93 0.33 3.06
C LYS A 70 14.95 1.84 3.33
N ASN A 71 14.47 2.66 2.38
CA ASN A 71 14.39 4.11 2.47
C ASN A 71 12.98 4.57 2.91
N GLY A 72 12.09 3.63 3.25
CA GLY A 72 10.70 3.90 3.59
C GLY A 72 9.90 4.44 2.41
N THR A 73 10.24 4.05 1.18
CA THR A 73 9.44 4.37 -0.03
C THR A 73 8.39 3.30 -0.22
N ALA A 74 7.15 3.71 -0.43
CA ALA A 74 6.01 2.83 -0.66
C ALA A 74 5.99 2.31 -2.09
N LYS A 75 5.73 1.00 -2.24
CA LYS A 75 5.63 0.31 -3.51
C LYS A 75 4.34 -0.49 -3.54
N LEU A 76 3.49 -0.19 -4.52
CA LEU A 76 2.31 -1.00 -4.82
C LEU A 76 2.76 -2.31 -5.45
N SER A 77 2.10 -3.40 -5.09
CA SER A 77 2.44 -4.76 -5.50
C SER A 77 1.19 -5.61 -5.72
N ASP A 78 1.38 -6.85 -6.16
CA ASP A 78 0.32 -7.81 -6.44
C ASP A 78 -0.63 -7.40 -7.57
N LEU A 79 -0.13 -7.55 -8.80
CA LEU A 79 -0.90 -7.38 -10.02
C LEU A 79 -1.63 -8.66 -10.47
N SER A 80 -1.75 -9.67 -9.60
CA SER A 80 -2.38 -10.95 -9.98
C SER A 80 -3.86 -10.80 -10.34
N SER A 81 -4.55 -9.86 -9.69
CA SER A 81 -5.94 -9.53 -9.97
C SER A 81 -6.08 -8.47 -11.06
N ALA A 82 -5.00 -7.80 -11.45
CA ALA A 82 -5.04 -6.66 -12.33
C ALA A 82 -5.47 -7.05 -13.75
N ILE A 83 -6.19 -6.16 -14.41
CA ILE A 83 -6.64 -6.36 -15.79
C ILE A 83 -6.36 -5.13 -16.64
N THR A 84 -6.31 -5.33 -17.94
CA THR A 84 -6.17 -4.24 -18.91
C THR A 84 -7.48 -4.01 -19.64
N LEU A 85 -7.95 -2.77 -19.67
CA LEU A 85 -9.14 -2.42 -20.45
C LEU A 85 -8.86 -2.55 -21.95
N PRO A 86 -9.86 -2.92 -22.77
CA PRO A 86 -9.76 -2.83 -24.22
C PRO A 86 -9.45 -1.40 -24.65
N GLU A 87 -8.74 -1.27 -25.78
CA GLU A 87 -8.37 0.04 -26.31
C GLU A 87 -9.60 0.92 -26.57
N GLY A 88 -9.52 2.19 -26.18
CA GLY A 88 -10.61 3.16 -26.32
C GLY A 88 -11.79 2.98 -25.35
N LYS A 89 -11.78 1.98 -24.46
CA LYS A 89 -12.84 1.78 -23.45
C LYS A 89 -12.42 2.32 -22.08
N SER A 90 -13.39 2.86 -21.35
CA SER A 90 -13.25 3.33 -19.96
C SER A 90 -13.83 2.37 -18.92
N TRP A 91 -14.42 1.26 -19.38
CA TRP A 91 -15.02 0.22 -18.54
C TRP A 91 -15.01 -1.14 -19.23
N ILE A 92 -15.18 -2.21 -18.44
CA ILE A 92 -15.35 -3.59 -18.90
C ILE A 92 -16.29 -4.34 -17.94
N GLU A 93 -17.04 -5.31 -18.46
CA GLU A 93 -17.78 -6.28 -17.63
C GLU A 93 -16.85 -7.44 -17.28
N GLU A 94 -16.61 -7.65 -16.00
CA GLU A 94 -15.71 -8.70 -15.51
C GLU A 94 -16.24 -9.30 -14.20
N PRO A 95 -16.04 -10.61 -13.96
CA PRO A 95 -16.41 -11.23 -12.69
C PRO A 95 -15.81 -10.47 -11.51
N VAL A 96 -16.59 -10.28 -10.44
CA VAL A 96 -16.15 -9.54 -9.27
C VAL A 96 -14.96 -10.25 -8.61
N VAL A 97 -13.80 -9.58 -8.60
CA VAL A 97 -12.58 -9.99 -7.88
C VAL A 97 -12.06 -8.78 -7.11
N GLY A 98 -11.53 -9.03 -5.92
CA GLY A 98 -10.98 -8.02 -5.03
C GLY A 98 -11.15 -8.46 -3.58
N THR A 99 -10.57 -7.70 -2.65
CA THR A 99 -10.72 -7.96 -1.22
C THR A 99 -12.02 -7.35 -0.68
N PHE A 100 -12.82 -8.16 0.00
CA PHE A 100 -14.06 -7.70 0.66
C PHE A 100 -13.77 -6.52 1.61
N GLY A 101 -14.57 -5.47 1.52
CA GLY A 101 -14.37 -4.21 2.26
C GLY A 101 -13.55 -3.16 1.50
N TYR A 102 -12.73 -3.55 0.52
CA TYR A 102 -11.98 -2.64 -0.36
C TYR A 102 -12.61 -2.52 -1.74
N THR A 103 -13.36 -3.53 -2.18
CA THR A 103 -14.02 -3.56 -3.49
C THR A 103 -15.06 -2.47 -3.62
N ASP A 104 -15.02 -1.73 -4.73
CA ASP A 104 -16.03 -0.75 -5.12
C ASP A 104 -17.45 -1.37 -5.12
N PRO A 105 -18.40 -0.82 -4.35
CA PRO A 105 -19.76 -1.36 -4.26
C PRO A 105 -20.51 -1.29 -5.59
N ALA A 106 -20.22 -0.29 -6.44
CA ALA A 106 -20.82 -0.21 -7.76
C ALA A 106 -20.35 -1.38 -8.63
N TYR A 107 -19.03 -1.64 -8.66
CA TYR A 107 -18.48 -2.81 -9.32
C TYR A 107 -19.02 -4.13 -8.73
N PHE A 108 -19.09 -4.25 -7.41
CA PHE A 108 -19.64 -5.44 -6.73
C PHE A 108 -21.08 -5.75 -7.14
N SER A 109 -21.91 -4.72 -7.29
CA SER A 109 -23.33 -4.85 -7.64
C SER A 109 -23.59 -5.04 -9.14
N THR A 110 -22.77 -4.44 -10.00
CA THR A 110 -23.03 -4.35 -11.45
C THR A 110 -22.15 -5.27 -12.29
N GLY A 111 -21.01 -5.72 -11.77
CA GLY A 111 -19.96 -6.38 -12.55
C GLY A 111 -19.22 -5.43 -13.51
N ILE A 112 -19.54 -4.14 -13.50
CA ILE A 112 -18.89 -3.15 -14.37
C ILE A 112 -17.68 -2.57 -13.66
N LEU A 113 -16.50 -2.89 -14.19
CA LEU A 113 -15.23 -2.43 -13.65
C LEU A 113 -14.73 -1.20 -14.40
N ARG A 114 -14.27 -0.20 -13.65
CA ARG A 114 -13.70 1.05 -14.19
C ARG A 114 -12.45 1.45 -13.40
N ALA A 115 -11.68 2.39 -13.96
CA ALA A 115 -10.52 2.96 -13.27
C ALA A 115 -10.87 3.58 -11.90
N TYR A 116 -12.08 4.13 -11.73
CA TYR A 116 -12.51 4.70 -10.44
C TYR A 116 -12.66 3.64 -9.34
N SER A 117 -12.79 2.35 -9.67
CA SER A 117 -12.90 1.29 -8.67
C SER A 117 -11.60 1.17 -7.86
N ASP A 118 -10.43 1.38 -8.48
CA ASP A 118 -9.15 1.49 -7.76
C ASP A 118 -9.10 2.72 -6.85
N VAL A 119 -9.73 3.83 -7.25
CA VAL A 119 -9.79 5.06 -6.44
C VAL A 119 -10.62 4.84 -5.19
N PHE A 120 -11.73 4.10 -5.29
CA PHE A 120 -12.51 3.69 -4.13
C PHE A 120 -11.68 2.85 -3.16
N SER A 121 -11.02 1.79 -3.66
CA SER A 121 -10.16 0.94 -2.85
C SER A 121 -9.02 1.71 -2.18
N TYR A 122 -8.41 2.65 -2.89
CA TYR A 122 -7.41 3.57 -2.33
C TYR A 122 -7.98 4.43 -1.19
N GLY A 123 -9.22 4.88 -1.28
CA GLY A 123 -9.90 5.59 -0.19
C GLY A 123 -10.04 4.76 1.09
N ILE A 124 -10.39 3.47 0.95
CA ILE A 124 -10.45 2.54 2.08
C ILE A 124 -9.04 2.29 2.66
N PHE A 125 -8.04 2.11 1.81
CA PHE A 125 -6.64 2.01 2.22
C PHE A 125 -6.18 3.26 3.01
N MET A 126 -6.55 4.46 2.57
CA MET A 126 -6.25 5.69 3.32
C MET A 126 -6.90 5.70 4.71
N TYR A 127 -8.13 5.24 4.80
CA TYR A 127 -8.85 5.12 6.08
C TYR A 127 -8.12 4.16 7.02
N GLU A 128 -7.73 2.98 6.53
CA GLU A 128 -6.98 1.97 7.28
C GLU A 128 -5.66 2.51 7.84
N ILE A 129 -4.84 3.17 7.02
CA ILE A 129 -3.56 3.71 7.49
C ILE A 129 -3.74 4.91 8.42
N HIS A 130 -4.82 5.69 8.26
CA HIS A 130 -5.09 6.82 9.14
C HIS A 130 -5.52 6.37 10.54
N PHE A 131 -6.42 5.38 10.60
CA PHE A 131 -6.96 4.79 11.82
C PHE A 131 -6.40 3.37 12.02
N PRO A 132 -5.11 3.22 12.38
CA PRO A 132 -4.59 1.90 12.70
C PRO A 132 -5.42 1.33 13.84
N ALA A 133 -5.87 0.08 13.67
CA ALA A 133 -6.64 -0.62 14.68
C ALA A 133 -5.93 -0.47 16.03
N SER A 134 -6.59 0.23 16.96
CA SER A 134 -6.16 0.26 18.35
C SER A 134 -6.55 -1.09 18.92
N CYS A 135 -5.61 -2.03 18.99
CA CYS A 135 -5.75 -3.16 19.89
C CYS A 135 -5.49 -2.71 21.32
#